data_AF-A0A6B1EUX5-F1
#
_entry.id   AF-A0A6B1EUX5-F1
#
_cell.length_a   1.000
_cell.length_b   1.000
_cell.length_c   1.000
_cell.angle_alpha   90.00
_cell.angle_beta   90.00
_cell.angle_gamma   90.00
#
_symmetry.space_group_name_H-M   'P 1'
#
loop_
_entity.id
_entity.type
_entity.pdbx_description
1 polymer ?
#
loop_
_entity_poly.entity_id
_entity_poly.type
_entity_poly.pdbx_seq_one_letter_code
_entity_poly.pdbx_strand_id
1 'polypeptide(L)'
;MIYRFIMLFSLLCFAAMLTGCSALFSEQEWSENYALMEGVQSTSPQMIDGKLNTVGETTFPASTEGFMGANAASQVIVTLPEKKVIRRIVIHSDNLSAFDIYADKGSIAVEADC
;
A
#
# COMPACT_ATOMS: atom_id res chain seq x y z
N MET A 1 13.18 -33.59 49.01
CA MET A 1 13.84 -32.97 47.84
C MET A 1 12.91 -32.81 46.64
N ILE A 2 12.05 -33.80 46.33
CA ILE A 2 11.07 -33.75 45.24
C ILE A 2 10.11 -32.55 45.27
N TYR A 3 9.58 -32.17 46.43
CA TYR A 3 8.65 -31.03 46.53
C TYR A 3 9.28 -29.68 46.18
N ARG A 4 10.58 -29.49 46.46
CA ARG A 4 11.32 -28.29 46.05
C ARG A 4 11.49 -28.24 44.53
N PHE A 5 11.71 -29.38 43.90
CA PHE A 5 11.81 -29.50 42.44
C PHE A 5 10.46 -29.21 41.75
N ILE A 6 9.36 -29.76 42.27
CA ILE A 6 8.01 -29.51 41.76
C ILE A 6 7.65 -28.02 41.89
N MET A 7 7.98 -27.40 43.04
CA MET A 7 7.69 -25.98 43.25
C MET A 7 8.48 -25.08 42.28
N LEU A 8 9.78 -25.34 42.10
CA LEU A 8 10.64 -24.62 41.14
C LEU A 8 10.15 -24.79 39.70
N PHE A 9 9.74 -25.98 39.31
CA PHE A 9 9.21 -26.24 37.97
C PHE A 9 7.89 -25.48 37.74
N SER A 10 6.98 -25.46 38.72
CA SER A 10 5.73 -24.69 38.59
C SER A 10 5.99 -23.19 38.49
N LEU A 11 6.99 -22.67 39.22
CA LEU A 11 7.35 -21.26 39.22
C LEU A 11 7.97 -20.85 37.88
N LEU A 12 8.79 -21.73 37.28
CA LEU A 12 9.35 -21.54 35.94
C LEU A 12 8.25 -21.50 34.86
N CYS A 13 7.30 -22.44 34.91
CA CYS A 13 6.18 -22.46 33.97
C CYS A 13 5.30 -21.21 34.11
N PHE A 14 5.07 -20.75 35.33
CA PHE A 14 4.30 -19.52 35.59
C PHE A 14 5.02 -18.28 35.05
N ALA A 15 6.33 -18.16 35.26
CA ALA A 15 7.13 -17.08 34.71
C ALA A 15 7.13 -17.07 33.17
N ALA A 16 7.23 -18.24 32.53
CA ALA A 16 7.20 -18.37 31.08
C ALA A 16 5.85 -17.93 30.47
N MET A 17 4.73 -18.24 31.15
CA MET A 17 3.40 -17.77 30.74
C MET A 17 3.28 -16.25 30.78
N LEU A 18 3.85 -15.58 31.79
CA LEU A 18 3.83 -14.12 31.91
C LEU A 18 4.62 -13.41 30.81
N THR A 19 5.73 -14.00 30.34
CA THR A 19 6.54 -13.44 29.25
C THR A 19 5.97 -13.66 27.86
N GLY A 20 5.08 -14.64 27.67
CA GLY A 20 4.48 -14.94 26.35
C GLY A 20 3.46 -13.91 25.88
N CYS A 21 2.84 -13.15 26.80
CA CYS A 21 1.81 -12.18 26.45
C CYS A 21 2.35 -10.93 25.76
N SER A 22 3.62 -10.54 25.97
CA SER A 22 4.17 -9.32 25.36
C SER A 22 4.29 -9.39 23.84
N ALA A 23 4.52 -10.58 23.27
CA ALA A 23 4.57 -10.79 21.83
C ALA A 23 3.18 -10.71 21.15
N LEU A 24 2.11 -10.94 21.90
CA LEU A 24 0.74 -10.89 21.40
C LEU A 24 0.18 -9.46 21.34
N PHE A 25 0.81 -8.55 22.10
CA PHE A 25 0.52 -7.12 22.11
C PHE A 25 1.63 -6.30 21.45
N SER A 26 2.42 -6.89 20.54
CA SER A 26 3.35 -6.10 19.73
C SER A 26 2.55 -5.01 19.01
N GLU A 27 2.99 -3.76 19.12
CA GLU A 27 2.36 -2.62 18.46
C GLU A 27 2.16 -2.94 16.98
N GLN A 28 0.90 -3.03 16.56
CA GLN A 28 0.58 -3.19 15.17
C GLN A 28 0.89 -1.84 14.50
N GLU A 29 2.03 -1.77 13.83
CA GLU A 29 2.42 -0.56 13.11
C GLU A 29 1.37 -0.24 12.02
N TRP A 30 0.89 1.00 12.04
CA TRP A 30 0.00 1.49 11.00
C TRP A 30 0.77 1.60 9.69
N SER A 31 0.18 1.13 8.59
CA SER A 31 0.79 1.31 7.27
C SER A 31 0.86 2.80 6.95
N GLU A 32 2.04 3.29 6.56
CA GLU A 32 2.20 4.65 6.07
C GLU A 32 1.43 4.87 4.76
N ASN A 33 0.96 6.10 4.53
CA ASN A 33 0.33 6.46 3.28
C ASN A 33 1.38 6.69 2.20
N TYR A 34 1.67 5.65 1.41
CA TYR A 34 2.66 5.72 0.34
C TYR A 34 2.31 6.71 -0.76
N ALA A 35 1.08 7.21 -0.87
CA ALA A 35 0.72 8.22 -1.86
C ALA A 35 1.30 9.61 -1.52
N LEU A 36 1.58 9.86 -0.23
CA LEU A 36 2.09 11.14 0.28
C LEU A 36 3.62 11.13 0.50
N MET A 37 4.29 10.05 0.13
CA MET A 37 5.74 9.99 0.22
C MET A 37 6.40 10.97 -0.75
N GLU A 38 7.57 11.47 -0.37
CA GLU A 38 8.38 12.30 -1.25
C GLU A 38 8.78 11.54 -2.53
N GLY A 39 8.72 12.21 -3.68
CA GLY A 39 9.08 11.64 -4.98
C GLY A 39 8.00 10.80 -5.65
N VAL A 40 6.84 10.58 -4.99
CA VAL A 40 5.68 9.94 -5.62
C VAL A 40 5.11 10.85 -6.70
N GLN A 41 4.81 10.27 -7.86
CA GLN A 41 4.24 10.98 -8.99
C GLN A 41 2.88 10.41 -9.35
N SER A 42 1.97 11.24 -9.84
CA SER A 42 0.72 10.80 -10.42
C SER A 42 0.40 11.57 -11.69
N THR A 43 -0.23 10.91 -12.65
CA THR A 43 -0.83 11.59 -13.82
C THR A 43 -1.95 12.56 -13.43
N SER A 44 -2.54 12.41 -12.24
CA SER A 44 -3.43 13.38 -11.60
C SER A 44 -2.96 13.67 -10.17
N PRO A 45 -2.08 14.67 -9.95
CA PRO A 45 -1.50 14.97 -8.65
C PRO A 45 -2.54 15.25 -7.55
N GLN A 46 -3.71 15.78 -7.93
CA GLN A 46 -4.83 16.05 -7.03
C GLN A 46 -5.39 14.77 -6.39
N MET A 47 -5.20 13.58 -6.99
CA MET A 47 -5.63 12.31 -6.38
C MET A 47 -4.75 11.87 -5.19
N ILE A 48 -3.54 12.41 -5.08
CA ILE A 48 -2.55 11.98 -4.09
C ILE A 48 -2.06 13.14 -3.20
N ASP A 49 -2.71 14.30 -3.22
CA ASP A 49 -2.26 15.50 -2.51
C ASP A 49 -2.67 15.56 -1.01
N GLY A 50 -3.44 14.57 -0.55
CA GLY A 50 -3.91 14.45 0.84
C GLY A 50 -5.09 15.37 1.19
N LYS A 51 -5.68 16.07 0.22
CA LYS A 51 -6.79 17.00 0.43
C LYS A 51 -8.09 16.40 -0.11
N LEU A 52 -8.99 15.97 0.77
CA LEU A 52 -10.27 15.37 0.35
C LEU A 52 -11.20 16.32 -0.43
N ASN A 53 -10.92 17.62 -0.45
CA ASN A 53 -11.68 18.60 -1.20
C ASN A 53 -11.12 18.89 -2.60
N THR A 54 -10.02 18.25 -2.99
CA THR A 54 -9.52 18.32 -4.36
C THR A 54 -10.08 17.15 -5.16
N VAL A 55 -10.35 17.40 -6.44
CA VAL A 55 -10.88 16.39 -7.36
C VAL A 55 -9.79 16.08 -8.36
N GLY A 56 -9.39 14.81 -8.41
CA GLY A 56 -8.54 14.30 -9.48
C GLY A 56 -9.38 13.68 -10.59
N GLU A 57 -8.86 13.74 -11.82
CA GLU A 57 -9.53 13.24 -13.01
C GLU A 57 -8.69 12.14 -13.66
N THR A 58 -9.36 11.12 -14.21
CA THR A 58 -8.72 10.09 -15.01
C THR A 58 -8.65 10.50 -16.48
N THR A 59 -7.56 10.16 -17.16
CA THR A 59 -7.36 10.52 -18.57
C THR A 59 -7.27 9.26 -19.41
N PHE A 60 -7.73 9.33 -20.66
CA PHE A 60 -7.51 8.23 -21.60
C PHE A 60 -6.03 8.15 -22.00
N PRO A 61 -5.47 6.95 -22.19
CA PRO A 61 -4.09 6.81 -22.65
C PRO A 61 -3.89 7.47 -24.03
N ALA A 62 -2.79 8.20 -24.23
CA ALA A 62 -2.49 8.84 -25.52
C ALA A 62 -2.43 7.84 -26.70
N SER A 63 -2.07 6.57 -26.44
CA SER A 63 -2.05 5.49 -27.44
C SER A 63 -3.43 5.11 -27.98
N THR A 64 -4.50 5.69 -27.43
CA THR A 64 -5.89 5.39 -27.81
C THR A 64 -6.53 6.51 -28.64
N GLU A 65 -5.81 7.62 -28.84
CA GLU A 65 -6.18 8.68 -29.78
C GLU A 65 -6.08 8.16 -31.22
N GLY A 66 -7.20 7.74 -31.81
CA GLY A 66 -7.32 7.34 -33.21
C GLY A 66 -7.58 5.85 -33.47
N PHE A 67 -7.62 5.01 -32.45
CA PHE A 67 -7.96 3.59 -32.62
C PHE A 67 -9.49 3.39 -32.55
N MET A 68 -10.17 3.51 -33.70
CA MET A 68 -11.60 3.19 -33.83
C MET A 68 -11.84 1.71 -33.48
N GLY A 69 -12.21 1.42 -32.23
CA GLY A 69 -12.66 0.09 -31.80
C GLY A 69 -12.17 -0.37 -30.43
N ALA A 70 -11.17 0.28 -29.84
CA ALA A 70 -10.77 0.01 -28.47
C ALA A 70 -11.54 0.92 -27.51
N ASN A 71 -12.43 0.35 -26.69
CA ASN A 71 -12.99 1.04 -25.52
C ASN A 71 -11.87 1.17 -24.48
N ALA A 72 -10.97 2.14 -24.68
CA ALA A 72 -9.93 2.44 -23.72
C ALA A 72 -10.58 2.90 -22.41
N ALA A 73 -10.22 2.25 -21.30
CA ALA A 73 -10.61 2.75 -19.99
C ALA A 73 -9.79 4.00 -19.67
N SER A 74 -10.43 5.00 -19.06
CA SER A 74 -9.70 6.12 -18.46
C SER A 74 -8.88 5.59 -17.29
N GLN A 75 -7.67 6.13 -17.11
CA GLN A 75 -6.74 5.63 -16.10
C GLN A 75 -6.04 6.77 -15.37
N VAL A 76 -5.53 6.44 -14.18
CA VAL A 76 -4.52 7.21 -13.47
C VAL A 76 -3.36 6.29 -13.14
N ILE A 77 -2.15 6.80 -13.36
CA ILE A 77 -0.92 6.09 -13.01
C ILE A 77 -0.34 6.78 -11.79
N VAL A 78 -0.03 5.98 -10.75
CA VAL A 78 0.71 6.43 -9.57
C VAL A 78 2.05 5.69 -9.56
N THR A 79 3.13 6.45 -9.61
CA THR A 79 4.50 5.94 -9.64
C THR A 79 5.14 6.18 -8.28
N LEU A 80 5.49 5.08 -7.60
CA LEU A 80 6.26 5.13 -6.37
C LEU A 80 7.76 5.26 -6.69
N PRO A 81 8.53 6.02 -5.89
CA PRO A 81 9.97 6.22 -6.12
C PRO A 81 10.77 4.94 -5.86
N GLU A 82 10.23 4.02 -5.06
CA GLU A 82 10.85 2.74 -4.74
C GLU A 82 9.81 1.62 -4.64
N LYS A 83 10.27 0.38 -4.76
CA LYS A 83 9.40 -0.79 -4.68
C LYS A 83 8.84 -0.93 -3.26
N LYS A 84 7.51 -0.92 -3.13
CA LYS A 84 6.80 -1.14 -1.87
C LYS A 84 5.87 -2.35 -1.93
N VAL A 85 5.62 -2.95 -0.76
CA VAL A 85 4.58 -3.96 -0.58
C VAL A 85 3.28 -3.24 -0.24
N ILE A 86 2.35 -3.20 -1.18
CA ILE A 86 1.03 -2.58 -0.99
C ILE A 86 0.05 -3.66 -0.50
N ARG A 87 -0.56 -3.42 0.66
CA ARG A 87 -1.56 -4.34 1.27
C ARG A 87 -2.99 -3.83 1.16
N ARG A 88 -3.15 -2.52 0.93
CA ARG A 88 -4.44 -1.83 0.85
C ARG A 88 -4.30 -0.63 -0.08
N ILE A 89 -5.31 -0.44 -0.92
CA ILE A 89 -5.50 0.77 -1.72
C ILE A 89 -6.83 1.36 -1.26
N VAL A 90 -6.85 2.65 -0.93
CA VAL A 90 -8.06 3.36 -0.50
C VAL A 90 -8.37 4.39 -1.57
N ILE A 91 -9.57 4.31 -2.16
CA ILE A 91 -10.04 5.24 -3.19
C ILE A 91 -11.30 5.90 -2.65
N HIS A 92 -11.30 7.24 -2.62
CA HIS A 92 -12.47 8.04 -2.29
C HIS A 92 -13.07 8.56 -3.59
N SER A 93 -14.26 8.09 -3.96
CA SER A 93 -14.98 8.57 -5.13
C SER A 93 -16.47 8.32 -4.99
N ASP A 94 -17.27 9.34 -5.32
CA ASP A 94 -18.72 9.22 -5.40
C ASP A 94 -19.20 8.76 -6.80
N ASN A 95 -18.31 8.78 -7.80
CA ASN A 95 -18.64 8.59 -9.22
C ASN A 95 -18.06 7.29 -9.81
N LEU A 96 -17.23 6.56 -9.06
CA LEU A 96 -16.58 5.33 -9.52
C LEU A 96 -17.47 4.12 -9.21
N SER A 97 -18.00 3.45 -10.24
CA SER A 97 -18.84 2.26 -10.09
C SER A 97 -18.05 0.94 -10.16
N ALA A 98 -17.04 0.89 -11.02
CA ALA A 98 -16.15 -0.25 -11.21
C ALA A 98 -14.76 0.25 -11.64
N PHE A 99 -13.73 -0.50 -11.28
CA PHE A 99 -12.35 -0.19 -11.64
C PHE A 99 -11.50 -1.45 -11.59
N ASP A 100 -10.42 -1.44 -12.37
CA ASP A 100 -9.40 -2.47 -12.38
C ASP A 100 -8.09 -1.91 -11.83
N ILE A 101 -7.35 -2.73 -11.08
CA ILE A 101 -6.03 -2.39 -10.56
C ILE A 101 -4.97 -3.14 -11.35
N TYR A 102 -4.07 -2.40 -11.97
CA TYR A 102 -2.86 -2.93 -12.60
C TYR A 102 -1.64 -2.52 -11.78
N ALA A 103 -0.69 -3.44 -11.65
CA ALA A 103 0.59 -3.17 -11.00
C ALA A 103 1.72 -3.59 -11.94
N ASP A 104 2.58 -2.63 -12.26
CA ASP A 104 3.83 -2.89 -12.97
C ASP A 104 5.01 -2.60 -12.04
N LYS A 105 6.12 -3.30 -12.25
CA LYS A 105 7.37 -3.03 -11.53
C LYS A 105 8.09 -1.78 -12.04
N GLY A 106 7.59 -1.17 -13.13
CA GLY A 106 8.23 -0.08 -13.83
C GLY A 106 9.47 -0.60 -14.54
N SER A 107 9.48 -0.58 -15.87
CA SER A 107 10.71 -0.30 -16.59
C SER A 107 10.90 1.22 -16.52
N ILE A 108 11.87 1.70 -15.74
CA ILE A 108 12.38 3.06 -15.94
C ILE A 108 12.88 3.04 -17.38
N ALA A 109 12.12 3.64 -18.30
CA ALA A 109 12.62 3.90 -19.63
C ALA A 109 13.82 4.82 -19.42
N VAL A 110 15.02 4.25 -19.52
CA VAL A 110 16.21 5.04 -19.78
C VAL A 110 15.87 5.76 -21.08
N GLU A 111 15.68 7.07 -21.01
CA GLU A 111 15.64 7.91 -22.19
C GLU A 111 16.89 7.55 -23.00
N ALA A 112 16.69 6.84 -24.10
CA ALA A 112 17.75 6.63 -25.07
C ALA A 112 17.95 7.98 -25.73
N ASP A 113 18.96 8.71 -25.25
CA ASP A 113 19.53 9.87 -25.93
C ASP A 113 19.63 9.54 -27.43
N CYS A 114 18.83 10.25 -28.24
CA CYS A 114 18.94 10.28 -29.70
C CYS A 114 19.69 11.54 -30.12
#